data_AF-A0A1Q7LJJ6-F1
#
_entry.id   AF-A0A1Q7LJJ6-F1
#
_cell.length_a   1.000
_cell.length_b   1.000
_cell.length_c   1.000
_cell.angle_alpha   90.00
_cell.angle_beta   90.00
_cell.angle_gamma   90.00
#
_symmetry.space_group_name_H-M   'P 1'
#
loop_
_entity.id
_entity.type
_entity.pdbx_description
1 polymer ?
#
loop_
_entity_poly.entity_id
_entity_poly.type
_entity_poly.pdbx_seq_one_letter_code
_entity_poly.pdbx_strand_id
1 'polypeptide(L)'
;MVVAFLAATLSIMPTQAQGKLLWKSVEFAIVKFNDEAPKSWNLYHTEKKGVLLLRLWKRYLLVDVKEQEVYEIYPQTVKPAGESVEWSLADKPDQPIETLEWKTRDIGPMQRVAFRLGKGGHMLELQIPLKPNGQPAY
;
A
#
# COMPACT_ATOMS: atom_id res chain seq x y z
N MET A 1 27.11 -21.57 -50.60
CA MET A 1 26.21 -21.76 -49.43
C MET A 1 26.66 -20.76 -48.37
N VAL A 2 25.92 -19.68 -48.14
CA VAL A 2 26.26 -18.66 -47.14
C VAL A 2 25.31 -18.86 -45.95
N VAL A 3 25.85 -19.22 -44.79
CA VAL A 3 25.07 -19.43 -43.56
C VAL A 3 25.11 -18.12 -42.78
N ALA A 4 23.97 -17.46 -42.67
CA ALA A 4 23.78 -16.27 -41.85
C ALA A 4 23.60 -16.67 -40.38
N PHE A 5 24.47 -16.17 -39.50
CA PHE A 5 24.27 -16.26 -38.06
C PHE A 5 23.46 -15.05 -37.58
N LEU A 6 22.20 -15.28 -37.21
CA LEU A 6 21.41 -14.32 -36.43
C LEU A 6 21.89 -14.37 -34.97
N ALA A 7 22.55 -13.31 -34.52
CA ALA A 7 22.81 -13.08 -33.11
C ALA A 7 21.55 -12.49 -32.46
N ALA A 8 20.84 -13.29 -31.66
CA ALA A 8 19.76 -12.81 -30.81
C ALA A 8 20.37 -12.10 -29.59
N THR A 9 20.24 -10.78 -29.52
CA THR A 9 20.60 -10.00 -28.34
C THR A 9 19.50 -10.14 -27.27
N LEU A 10 19.77 -10.96 -26.25
CA LEU A 10 18.98 -10.98 -25.02
C LEU A 10 19.10 -9.61 -24.35
N SER A 11 18.04 -8.81 -24.44
CA SER A 11 17.93 -7.57 -23.68
C SER A 11 17.69 -7.93 -22.22
N ILE A 12 18.74 -7.87 -21.41
CA ILE A 12 18.61 -7.89 -19.95
C ILE A 12 17.97 -6.55 -19.57
N MET A 13 16.66 -6.53 -19.36
CA MET A 13 16.02 -5.37 -18.75
C MET A 13 16.60 -5.20 -17.35
N PRO A 14 17.07 -4.00 -16.96
CA PRO A 14 17.44 -3.76 -15.59
C PRO A 14 16.19 -3.90 -14.73
N THR A 15 16.13 -4.96 -13.93
CA THR A 15 15.22 -5.00 -12.78
C THR A 15 15.59 -3.77 -11.96
N GLN A 16 14.74 -2.74 -11.94
CA GLN A 16 14.86 -1.68 -10.96
C GLN A 16 14.86 -2.37 -9.60
N ALA A 17 16.04 -2.53 -9.00
CA ALA A 17 16.16 -2.85 -7.61
C ALA A 17 15.42 -1.72 -6.90
N GLN A 18 14.17 -1.99 -6.53
CA GLN A 18 13.35 -1.10 -5.73
C GLN A 18 14.05 -1.04 -4.36
N GLY A 19 15.02 -0.13 -4.26
CA GLY A 19 15.75 0.13 -3.03
C GLY A 19 14.77 0.42 -1.89
N LYS A 20 15.24 0.31 -0.65
CA LYS A 20 14.41 0.62 0.52
C LYS A 20 13.82 2.01 0.36
N LEU A 21 12.50 2.08 0.25
CA LEU A 21 11.78 3.33 0.11
C LEU A 21 11.48 3.88 1.50
N LEU A 22 11.59 5.20 1.65
CA LEU A 22 11.14 5.89 2.85
C LEU A 22 9.64 6.18 2.71
N TRP A 23 8.85 5.56 3.59
CA TRP A 23 7.41 5.75 3.71
C TRP A 23 7.13 6.82 4.76
N LYS A 24 6.50 7.93 4.35
CA LYS A 24 6.16 9.05 5.22
C LYS A 24 4.75 8.89 5.77
N SER A 25 4.51 9.39 6.98
CA SER A 25 3.17 9.37 7.56
C SER A 25 2.20 10.23 6.73
N VAL A 26 0.99 9.73 6.51
CA VAL A 26 -0.12 10.50 5.94
C VAL A 26 -0.72 11.33 7.07
N GLU A 27 -0.42 12.62 7.08
CA GLU A 27 -0.96 13.54 8.08
C GLU A 27 -2.50 13.59 8.01
N PHE A 28 -3.14 13.72 9.16
CA PHE A 28 -4.60 13.82 9.31
C PHE A 28 -5.43 12.65 8.74
N ALA A 29 -4.79 11.52 8.42
CA ALA A 29 -5.51 10.29 8.12
C ALA A 29 -6.38 9.86 9.32
N ILE A 30 -7.42 9.08 9.04
CA ILE A 30 -8.21 8.40 10.08
C ILE A 30 -8.33 6.94 9.67
N VAL A 31 -8.11 6.03 10.62
CA VAL A 31 -8.34 4.60 10.43
C VAL A 31 -9.43 4.15 11.38
N LYS A 32 -10.36 3.34 10.87
CA LYS A 32 -11.33 2.62 11.68
C LYS A 32 -11.22 1.13 11.42
N PHE A 33 -11.34 0.34 12.48
CA PHE A 33 -11.39 -1.10 12.47
C PHE A 33 -12.67 -1.53 13.17
N ASN A 34 -13.58 -2.17 12.44
CA ASN A 34 -14.94 -2.46 12.90
C ASN A 34 -15.66 -1.21 13.46
N ASP A 35 -15.62 -0.11 12.69
CA ASP A 35 -16.20 1.20 13.04
C ASP A 35 -15.60 1.92 14.26
N GLU A 36 -14.60 1.33 14.91
CA GLU A 36 -13.89 1.94 16.05
C GLU A 36 -12.48 2.40 15.66
N ALA A 37 -11.97 3.44 16.35
CA ALA A 37 -10.58 3.83 16.19
C ALA A 37 -9.67 2.73 16.80
N PRO A 38 -8.73 2.14 16.03
CA PRO A 38 -7.87 1.10 16.56
C PRO A 38 -6.89 1.68 17.59
N LYS A 39 -6.55 0.88 18.61
CA LYS A 39 -5.70 1.30 19.75
C LYS A 39 -4.33 1.87 19.34
N SER A 40 -3.76 1.39 18.25
CA SER A 40 -2.48 1.86 17.73
C SER A 40 -2.46 1.64 16.23
N TRP A 41 -2.26 2.71 15.48
CA TRP A 41 -2.17 2.66 14.04
C TRP A 41 -1.29 3.79 13.50
N ASN A 42 -0.85 3.66 12.25
CA ASN A 42 -0.35 4.77 11.44
C ASN A 42 -0.51 4.41 9.97
N LEU A 43 -0.70 5.40 9.09
CA LEU A 43 -0.82 5.21 7.66
C LEU A 43 0.35 5.90 6.97
N TYR A 44 1.08 5.18 6.13
CA TYR A 44 2.23 5.70 5.43
C TYR A 44 2.05 5.68 3.91
N HIS A 45 2.74 6.57 3.23
CA HIS A 45 2.76 6.69 1.78
C HIS A 45 4.18 6.85 1.24
N THR A 46 4.33 6.60 -0.05
CA THR A 46 5.51 7.02 -0.81
C THR A 46 5.08 8.03 -1.87
N GLU A 47 5.97 8.35 -2.82
CA GLU A 47 5.62 9.09 -4.03
C GLU A 47 4.62 8.32 -4.91
N LYS A 48 4.53 6.99 -4.77
CA LYS A 48 3.59 6.15 -5.51
C LYS A 48 2.16 6.35 -4.98
N LYS A 49 1.34 7.03 -5.77
CA LYS A 49 -0.08 7.27 -5.48
C LYS A 49 -0.92 5.99 -5.50
N GLY A 50 -1.86 5.90 -4.56
CA GLY A 50 -2.78 4.78 -4.44
C GLY A 50 -2.19 3.55 -3.75
N VAL A 51 -0.94 3.60 -3.30
CA VAL A 51 -0.32 2.53 -2.50
C VAL A 51 0.02 3.08 -1.13
N LEU A 52 -0.53 2.44 -0.11
CA LEU A 52 -0.43 2.86 1.28
C LEU A 52 0.08 1.71 2.13
N LEU A 53 0.87 2.03 3.15
CA LEU A 53 1.29 1.06 4.15
C LEU A 53 0.60 1.40 5.47
N LEU A 54 -0.32 0.56 5.90
CA LEU A 54 -1.01 0.70 7.18
C LEU A 54 -0.26 -0.11 8.24
N ARG A 55 0.21 0.53 9.30
CA ARG A 55 0.53 -0.16 10.55
C ARG A 55 -0.74 -0.26 11.37
N LEU A 56 -1.15 -1.47 11.69
CA LEU A 56 -2.28 -1.76 12.58
C LEU A 56 -1.78 -2.68 13.71
N TRP A 57 -1.67 -2.13 14.92
CA TRP A 57 -1.00 -2.77 16.05
C TRP A 57 0.43 -3.24 15.72
N LYS A 58 0.66 -4.56 15.65
CA LYS A 58 1.95 -5.19 15.31
C LYS A 58 1.99 -5.70 13.86
N ARG A 59 0.95 -5.43 13.07
CA ARG A 59 0.82 -5.89 11.68
C ARG A 59 1.01 -4.72 10.73
N TYR A 60 1.55 -5.01 9.56
CA TYR A 60 1.66 -4.07 8.47
C TYR A 60 0.84 -4.59 7.30
N LEU A 61 0.00 -3.73 6.72
CA LEU A 61 -0.84 -4.05 5.58
C LEU A 61 -0.47 -3.09 4.45
N LEU A 62 0.00 -3.62 3.33
CA LEU A 62 0.13 -2.82 2.11
C LEU A 62 -1.23 -2.81 1.41
N VAL A 63 -1.79 -1.64 1.22
CA VAL A 63 -3.10 -1.42 0.61
C VAL A 63 -2.88 -0.78 -0.76
N ASP A 64 -3.18 -1.52 -1.83
CA ASP A 64 -3.25 -0.98 -3.18
C ASP A 64 -4.70 -0.61 -3.51
N VAL A 65 -4.98 0.70 -3.50
CA VAL A 65 -6.33 1.23 -3.69
C VAL A 65 -6.80 1.09 -5.14
N LYS A 66 -5.86 1.06 -6.10
CA LYS A 66 -6.19 0.94 -7.53
C LYS A 66 -6.57 -0.49 -7.87
N GLU A 67 -5.77 -1.44 -7.41
CA GLU A 67 -6.00 -2.86 -7.65
C GLU A 67 -7.01 -3.49 -6.68
N GLN A 68 -7.40 -2.75 -5.62
CA GLN A 68 -8.29 -3.23 -4.55
C GLN A 68 -7.71 -4.43 -3.78
N GLU A 69 -6.40 -4.45 -3.65
CA GLU A 69 -5.65 -5.54 -3.04
C GLU A 69 -5.03 -5.12 -1.72
N VAL A 70 -4.91 -6.08 -0.81
CA VAL A 70 -4.24 -5.89 0.48
C VAL A 70 -3.26 -7.01 0.68
N TYR A 71 -2.05 -6.69 1.14
CA TYR A 71 -0.99 -7.65 1.39
C TYR A 71 -0.55 -7.54 2.85
N GLU A 72 -0.38 -8.68 3.52
CA GLU A 72 0.18 -8.71 4.86
C GLU A 72 1.70 -8.67 4.79
N ILE A 73 2.29 -7.58 5.27
CA ILE A 73 3.73 -7.38 5.27
C ILE A 73 4.33 -7.97 6.55
N TYR A 74 5.39 -8.76 6.39
CA TYR A 74 6.16 -9.29 7.50
C TYR A 74 6.79 -8.13 8.31
N PRO A 75 6.41 -7.93 9.58
CA PRO A 75 6.85 -6.74 10.34
C PRO A 75 8.37 -6.62 10.47
N GLN A 76 9.09 -7.75 10.41
CA GLN A 76 10.55 -7.82 10.47
C GLN A 76 11.27 -7.19 9.26
N THR A 77 10.59 -7.01 8.12
CA THR A 77 11.17 -6.35 6.93
C THR A 77 11.02 -4.83 6.99
N VAL A 78 10.16 -4.31 7.87
CA VAL A 78 9.91 -2.88 8.04
C VAL A 78 10.86 -2.31 9.09
N LYS A 79 11.62 -1.27 8.72
CA LYS A 79 12.52 -0.58 9.65
C LYS A 79 11.92 0.76 10.09
N PRO A 80 11.72 1.01 11.39
CA PRO A 80 11.30 2.33 11.87
C PRO A 80 12.35 3.40 11.58
N ALA A 81 11.90 4.59 11.17
CA ALA A 81 12.74 5.75 10.87
C ALA A 81 12.06 7.04 11.36
N GLY A 82 12.07 7.27 12.68
CA GLY A 82 11.34 8.39 13.29
C GLY A 82 9.82 8.22 13.14
N GLU A 83 9.15 9.20 12.53
CA GLU A 83 7.73 9.13 12.16
C GLU A 83 7.49 8.45 10.80
N SER A 84 8.55 7.98 10.16
CA SER A 84 8.54 7.24 8.90
C SER A 84 8.92 5.78 9.10
N VAL A 85 8.79 5.00 8.04
CA VAL A 85 9.36 3.65 7.99
C VAL A 85 10.11 3.43 6.69
N GLU A 86 11.17 2.65 6.72
CA GLU A 86 11.85 2.16 5.52
C GLU A 86 11.37 0.76 5.20
N TRP A 87 10.89 0.56 3.97
CA TRP A 87 10.43 -0.74 3.49
C TRP A 87 10.53 -0.83 1.96
N SER A 88 10.92 -1.99 1.43
CA SER A 88 11.03 -2.20 -0.01
C SER A 88 9.79 -2.90 -0.57
N LEU A 89 9.33 -2.45 -1.74
CA LEU A 89 8.29 -3.16 -2.50
C LEU A 89 8.74 -4.56 -2.97
N ALA A 90 10.05 -4.84 -3.01
CA ALA A 90 10.56 -6.18 -3.28
C ALA A 90 10.29 -7.18 -2.15
N ASP A 91 10.03 -6.69 -0.93
CA ASP A 91 9.63 -7.51 0.22
C ASP A 91 8.11 -7.74 0.26
N LYS A 92 7.36 -7.30 -0.77
CA LYS A 92 5.92 -7.53 -0.91
C LYS A 92 5.67 -9.03 -1.14
N PRO A 93 4.76 -9.67 -0.37
CA PRO A 93 4.34 -11.05 -0.65
C PRO A 93 3.63 -11.18 -2.00
N ASP A 94 3.71 -12.36 -2.60
CA ASP A 94 3.08 -12.63 -3.89
C ASP A 94 1.55 -12.69 -3.81
N GLN A 95 1.01 -13.19 -2.70
CA GLN A 95 -0.42 -13.44 -2.55
C GLN A 95 -1.10 -12.35 -1.72
N PRO A 96 -2.13 -11.67 -2.27
CA PRO A 96 -2.94 -10.76 -1.49
C PRO A 96 -3.82 -11.51 -0.49
N ILE A 97 -4.17 -10.83 0.59
CA ILE A 97 -5.27 -11.21 1.48
C ILE A 97 -6.56 -11.07 0.69
N GLU A 98 -7.46 -12.04 0.81
CA GLU A 98 -8.82 -11.93 0.28
C GLU A 98 -9.49 -10.66 0.84
N THR A 99 -10.01 -9.81 -0.03
CA THR A 99 -10.78 -8.61 0.33
C THR A 99 -12.18 -8.70 -0.23
N LEU A 100 -13.17 -8.26 0.54
CA LEU A 100 -14.58 -8.25 0.17
C LEU A 100 -15.19 -6.88 0.42
N GLU A 101 -16.32 -6.59 -0.21
CA GLU A 101 -17.10 -5.36 0.02
C GLU A 101 -16.31 -4.05 -0.20
N TRP A 102 -15.34 -4.07 -1.13
CA TRP A 102 -14.51 -2.90 -1.41
C TRP A 102 -15.34 -1.70 -1.89
N LYS A 103 -15.16 -0.56 -1.23
CA LYS A 103 -15.82 0.71 -1.57
C LYS A 103 -14.84 1.86 -1.43
N THR A 104 -14.67 2.60 -2.51
CA THR A 104 -13.94 3.88 -2.51
C THR A 104 -14.90 5.00 -2.88
N ARG A 105 -14.95 6.06 -2.07
CA ARG A 105 -15.72 7.28 -2.37
C ARG A 105 -15.18 8.49 -1.62
N ASP A 106 -15.44 9.67 -2.13
CA ASP A 106 -15.13 10.90 -1.41
C ASP A 106 -16.25 11.23 -0.41
N ILE A 107 -15.86 11.75 0.75
CA ILE A 107 -16.72 12.13 1.89
C ILE A 107 -16.29 13.49 2.42
N GLY A 108 -16.69 14.55 1.73
CA GLY A 108 -16.24 15.91 2.04
C GLY A 108 -14.75 16.06 1.73
N PRO A 109 -13.91 16.54 2.68
CA PRO A 109 -12.48 16.77 2.45
C PRO A 109 -11.63 15.50 2.56
N MET A 110 -12.23 14.32 2.53
CA MET A 110 -11.57 13.03 2.74
C MET A 110 -12.02 12.02 1.68
N GLN A 111 -11.12 11.15 1.24
CA GLN A 111 -11.44 9.95 0.49
C GLN A 111 -11.56 8.76 1.44
N ARG A 112 -12.71 8.11 1.43
CA ARG A 112 -12.97 6.88 2.17
C ARG A 112 -12.63 5.67 1.31
N VAL A 113 -11.78 4.80 1.81
CA VAL A 113 -11.50 3.47 1.29
C VAL A 113 -11.90 2.46 2.35
N ALA A 114 -12.91 1.63 2.09
CA ALA A 114 -13.43 0.65 3.04
C ALA A 114 -13.51 -0.74 2.40
N PHE A 115 -13.11 -1.76 3.16
CA PHE A 115 -13.14 -3.15 2.70
C PHE A 115 -13.13 -4.12 3.90
N ARG A 116 -13.59 -5.34 3.69
CA ARG A 116 -13.52 -6.43 4.67
C ARG A 116 -12.33 -7.33 4.38
N LEU A 117 -11.56 -7.67 5.40
CA LEU A 117 -10.43 -8.61 5.33
C LEU A 117 -10.96 -10.06 5.45
N GLY A 118 -10.98 -10.81 4.35
CA GLY A 118 -11.40 -12.22 4.30
C GLY A 118 -12.90 -12.46 4.54
N LYS A 119 -13.33 -13.71 4.30
CA LYS A 119 -14.72 -14.14 4.59
C LYS A 119 -15.01 -14.10 6.09
N GLY A 120 -15.91 -13.19 6.49
CA GLY A 120 -16.31 -13.02 7.89
C GLY A 120 -15.29 -12.30 8.77
N GLY A 121 -14.23 -11.71 8.18
CA GLY A 121 -13.27 -10.95 8.96
C GLY A 121 -13.66 -9.49 9.19
N HIS A 122 -12.68 -8.69 9.57
CA HIS A 122 -12.90 -7.35 10.10
C HIS A 122 -13.08 -6.32 8.99
N MET A 123 -13.93 -5.32 9.24
CA MET A 123 -14.09 -4.17 8.38
C MET A 123 -12.96 -3.18 8.66
N LEU A 124 -12.22 -2.80 7.63
CA LEU A 124 -11.20 -1.75 7.71
C LEU A 124 -11.65 -0.55 6.87
N GLU A 125 -11.53 0.64 7.44
CA GLU A 125 -11.82 1.89 6.77
C GLU A 125 -10.64 2.85 6.93
N LEU A 126 -10.19 3.39 5.80
CA LEU A 126 -9.21 4.46 5.72
C LEU A 126 -9.92 5.72 5.25
N GLN A 127 -9.75 6.82 5.97
CA GLN A 127 -10.12 8.15 5.52
C GLN A 127 -8.85 8.94 5.26
N ILE A 128 -8.64 9.31 4.01
CA ILE A 128 -7.41 9.93 3.53
C ILE A 128 -7.75 11.36 3.15
N PRO A 129 -7.05 12.38 3.69
CA PRO A 129 -7.36 13.76 3.34
C PRO A 129 -7.19 14.03 1.85
N LEU A 130 -8.04 14.91 1.32
CA LEU A 130 -8.00 15.37 -0.06
C LEU A 130 -7.49 16.82 -0.10
N LYS A 131 -6.72 17.13 -1.13
CA LYS A 131 -6.39 18.49 -1.52
C LYS A 131 -7.63 19.14 -2.17
N PRO A 132 -7.68 20.49 -2.31
CA PRO A 132 -8.77 21.17 -3.00
C PRO A 132 -9.02 20.72 -4.44
N ASN A 133 -8.02 20.11 -5.09
CA ASN A 133 -8.14 19.53 -6.43
C ASN A 133 -8.70 18.09 -6.45
N GLY A 134 -9.16 17.56 -5.30
CA GLY A 134 -9.70 16.21 -5.16
C GLY A 134 -8.67 15.09 -5.10
N GLN A 135 -7.37 15.39 -5.18
CA GLN A 135 -6.32 14.38 -5.07
C GLN A 135 -5.95 14.11 -3.62
N PRO A 136 -5.53 12.87 -3.27
CA PRO A 136 -5.06 12.58 -1.93
C PRO A 136 -3.92 13.50 -1.47
N ALA A 137 -4.01 13.97 -0.23
CA ALA A 137 -3.09 14.89 0.43
C ALA A 137 -1.83 14.19 0.95
N TYR A 138 -1.22 13.39 0.08
CA TYR A 138 0.09 12.81 0.26
C TYR A 138 0.89 12.92 -1.04
#